data_AF-A0A6A4CC06-F1
#
_entry.id   AF-A0A6A4CC06-F1
#
_cell.length_a   1.000
_cell.length_b   1.000
_cell.length_c   1.000
_cell.angle_alpha   90.00
_cell.angle_beta   90.00
_cell.angle_gamma   90.00
#
_symmetry.space_group_name_H-M   'P 1'
#
loop_
_entity.id
_entity.type
_entity.pdbx_description
1 polymer ?
#
loop_
_entity_poly.entity_id
_entity_poly.type
_entity_poly.pdbx_seq_one_letter_code
_entity_poly.pdbx_strand_id
1 'polypeptide(L)'
;MRPPRQDQVPGCHRGRRLRGARAVAKRHLHPRGGLRDALEAHGRVHLQGLGLVISYFVTVGNYDYGFYWYFYLDGKIELECKATGIVFSSGRPEGEYDLDGASPGRAVPPALVLYSAGREVPRRRARGTASAISPENPVGNAFKRVLTRLERESDNKLGRACSINMRVQYTTKHLWVTQYARDEIWAAGYTPNRHPGQVGLPSYAKETGRSTARTS
;
A
#
# COMPACT_ATOMS: atom_id res chain seq x y z
N MET A 1 23.73 22.17 21.49
CA MET A 1 23.25 20.83 21.91
C MET A 1 22.29 20.30 20.86
N ARG A 2 22.48 19.09 20.32
CA ARG A 2 21.49 18.43 19.46
C ARG A 2 20.32 17.94 20.35
N PRO A 3 19.05 18.11 19.95
CA PRO A 3 17.94 17.54 20.71
C PRO A 3 18.01 16.00 20.65
N PRO A 4 17.54 15.29 21.71
CA PRO A 4 17.55 13.84 21.75
C PRO A 4 16.61 13.25 20.69
N ARG A 5 17.02 12.12 20.11
CA ARG A 5 16.20 11.35 19.16
C ARG A 5 14.90 10.93 19.83
N GLN A 6 13.75 11.33 19.27
CA GLN A 6 12.44 10.85 19.71
C GLN A 6 12.20 9.45 19.12
N ASP A 7 12.52 8.42 19.90
CA ASP A 7 12.05 7.05 19.64
C ASP A 7 10.51 7.01 19.78
N GLN A 8 9.80 6.18 19.01
CA GLN A 8 8.38 5.95 19.26
C GLN A 8 8.19 5.24 20.61
N VAL A 9 7.27 5.73 21.43
CA VAL A 9 7.06 5.26 22.80
C VAL A 9 5.61 4.77 22.96
N PRO A 10 5.35 3.47 22.85
CA PRO A 10 4.04 2.89 23.17
C PRO A 10 3.65 3.15 24.63
N GLY A 11 2.37 3.42 24.85
CA GLY A 11 1.79 3.43 26.18
C GLY A 11 1.57 2.00 26.69
N CYS A 12 1.90 1.74 27.94
CA CYS A 12 1.47 0.55 28.67
C CYS A 12 0.06 0.77 29.23
N HIS A 13 -0.67 -0.32 29.50
CA HIS A 13 -1.97 -0.30 30.19
C HIS A 13 -1.97 0.50 31.51
N ARG A 14 -0.80 0.66 32.15
CA ARG A 14 -0.61 1.47 33.37
C ARG A 14 -0.01 2.86 33.13
N GLY A 15 -0.12 3.41 31.92
CA GLY A 15 0.40 4.73 31.56
C GLY A 15 1.93 4.85 31.50
N ARG A 16 2.66 3.75 31.74
CA ARG A 16 4.12 3.73 31.59
C ARG A 16 4.52 3.78 30.13
N ARG A 17 5.51 4.62 29.84
CA ARG A 17 6.15 4.73 28.53
C ARG A 17 7.07 3.52 28.32
N LEU A 18 6.79 2.71 27.31
CA LEU A 18 7.67 1.63 26.86
C LEU A 18 8.48 2.11 25.67
N ARG A 19 9.74 1.66 25.52
CA ARG A 19 10.46 1.89 24.26
C ARG A 19 9.87 0.99 23.19
N GLY A 20 9.38 1.56 22.09
CA GLY A 20 8.77 0.83 20.99
C GLY A 20 9.75 0.43 19.90
N ALA A 21 9.21 -0.18 18.84
CA ALA A 21 9.96 -0.53 17.64
C ALA A 21 10.75 0.68 17.11
N ARG A 22 12.04 0.46 16.82
CA ARG A 22 12.92 1.49 16.27
C ARG A 22 12.72 1.59 14.76
N ALA A 23 12.18 2.72 14.31
CA ALA A 23 12.31 3.10 12.91
C ALA A 23 13.75 3.55 12.65
N VAL A 24 14.32 3.09 11.54
CA VAL A 24 15.69 3.38 11.14
C VAL A 24 15.67 4.11 9.81
N ALA A 25 16.12 5.36 9.81
CA ALA A 25 16.39 6.11 8.60
C ALA A 25 17.86 5.93 8.22
N LYS A 26 18.12 5.45 7.01
CA LYS A 26 19.47 5.32 6.46
C LYS A 26 19.53 5.96 5.08
N ARG A 27 20.63 6.65 4.82
CA ARG A 27 21.02 6.98 3.45
C ARG A 27 21.38 5.67 2.76
N HIS A 28 20.71 5.37 1.66
CA HIS A 28 20.91 4.13 0.93
C HIS A 28 21.40 4.46 -0.47
N LEU A 29 22.52 3.87 -0.85
CA LEU A 29 22.95 3.85 -2.23
C LEU A 29 22.22 2.68 -2.89
N HIS A 30 21.23 2.97 -3.73
CA HIS A 30 20.50 1.92 -4.42
C HIS A 30 21.22 1.63 -5.75
N PRO A 31 21.70 0.40 -5.99
CA PRO A 31 22.48 0.08 -7.19
C PRO A 31 21.61 -0.15 -8.42
N ARG A 32 20.27 -0.18 -8.33
CA ARG A 32 19.44 -0.22 -9.54
C ARG A 32 19.54 1.12 -10.24
N GLY A 33 20.33 1.13 -11.30
CA GLY A 33 20.55 2.24 -12.21
C GLY A 33 19.27 2.91 -12.67
N GLY A 34 19.40 4.19 -12.97
CA GLY A 34 18.31 5.00 -13.48
C GLY A 34 18.32 6.42 -12.96
N LEU A 35 19.44 7.13 -13.01
CA LEU A 35 19.38 8.55 -13.31
C LEU A 35 19.99 8.77 -14.70
N ARG A 36 19.21 8.38 -15.71
CA ARG A 36 19.45 8.56 -17.16
C ARG A 36 20.86 8.18 -17.62
N ASP A 37 21.02 6.98 -18.16
CA ASP A 37 22.10 6.73 -19.11
C ASP A 37 21.72 7.43 -20.42
N ALA A 38 22.10 8.69 -20.58
CA ALA A 38 22.12 9.33 -21.88
C ALA A 38 23.41 8.90 -22.59
N LEU A 39 23.28 8.07 -23.62
CA LEU A 39 24.38 7.88 -24.58
C LEU A 39 24.37 9.10 -25.49
N GLU A 40 25.07 10.16 -25.11
CA GLU A 40 25.47 11.17 -26.09
C GLU A 40 26.66 10.61 -26.86
N ALA A 41 26.75 10.90 -28.16
CA ALA A 41 27.75 10.36 -29.10
C ALA A 41 29.23 10.61 -28.71
N HIS A 42 29.49 11.22 -27.54
CA HIS A 42 30.81 11.65 -27.06
C HIS A 42 31.16 11.23 -25.61
N GLY A 43 30.39 10.34 -24.98
CA GLY A 43 30.81 9.75 -23.69
C GLY A 43 29.66 9.23 -22.82
N ARG A 44 29.98 8.33 -21.89
CA ARG A 44 29.06 7.85 -20.85
C ARG A 44 29.26 8.64 -19.56
N VAL A 45 28.19 9.25 -19.06
CA VAL A 45 28.11 9.81 -17.70
C VAL A 45 27.16 8.93 -16.88
N HIS A 46 27.65 8.35 -15.78
CA HIS A 46 26.80 7.61 -14.82
C HIS A 46 26.53 8.49 -13.60
N LEU A 47 25.26 8.81 -13.35
CA LEU A 47 24.84 9.44 -12.11
C LEU A 47 24.27 8.37 -11.18
N GLN A 48 24.97 8.07 -10.08
CA GLN A 48 24.43 7.21 -9.02
C GLN A 48 23.47 8.03 -8.15
N GLY A 49 22.18 7.70 -8.21
CA GLY A 49 21.15 8.34 -7.39
C GLY A 49 21.28 7.95 -5.91
N LEU A 50 21.34 8.94 -5.04
CA LEU A 50 21.31 8.74 -3.59
C LEU A 50 19.85 8.74 -3.11
N GLY A 51 19.40 7.67 -2.47
CA GLY A 51 18.04 7.57 -1.91
C GLY A 51 18.03 7.68 -0.39
N LEU A 52 16.92 8.19 0.15
CA LEU A 52 16.60 8.06 1.58
C LEU A 52 15.70 6.84 1.76
N VAL A 53 16.07 5.96 2.70
CA VAL A 53 15.23 4.83 3.10
C VAL A 53 14.83 4.99 4.55
N ILE A 54 13.53 4.93 4.80
CA ILE A 54 12.95 4.84 6.14
C ILE A 54 12.34 3.45 6.27
N SER A 55 12.85 2.66 7.22
CA SER A 55 12.32 1.32 7.47
C SER A 55 12.03 1.05 8.93
N TYR A 56 11.10 0.13 9.16
CA TYR A 56 10.79 -0.42 10.47
C TYR A 56 10.27 -1.86 10.34
N PHE A 57 10.39 -2.61 11.43
CA PHE A 57 9.90 -3.97 11.53
C PHE A 57 8.81 -4.07 12.59
N VAL A 58 7.80 -4.89 12.33
CA VAL A 58 6.73 -5.20 13.27
C VAL A 58 6.54 -6.71 13.31
N THR A 59 6.67 -7.28 14.51
CA THR A 59 6.32 -8.67 14.78
C THR A 59 4.91 -8.73 15.34
N VAL A 60 4.02 -9.52 14.72
CA VAL A 60 2.66 -9.77 15.20
C VAL A 60 2.43 -11.27 15.27
N GLY A 61 2.41 -11.82 16.48
CA GLY A 61 2.33 -13.25 16.69
C GLY A 61 3.50 -13.97 16.02
N ASN A 62 3.20 -14.82 15.05
CA ASN A 62 4.14 -15.64 14.30
C ASN A 62 4.76 -14.94 13.08
N TYR A 63 4.30 -13.75 12.70
CA TYR A 63 4.74 -13.05 11.50
C TYR A 63 5.66 -11.87 11.82
N ASP A 64 6.65 -11.66 10.95
CA ASP A 64 7.54 -10.50 10.95
C ASP A 64 7.33 -9.70 9.65
N TYR A 65 7.05 -8.41 9.78
CA TYR A 65 6.80 -7.51 8.66
C TYR A 65 7.85 -6.41 8.60
N GLY A 66 8.58 -6.31 7.49
CA GLY A 66 9.48 -5.19 7.20
C GLY A 66 8.84 -4.22 6.22
N PHE A 67 8.73 -2.95 6.62
CA PHE A 67 8.22 -1.87 5.77
C PHE A 67 9.37 -0.95 5.36
N TYR A 68 9.50 -0.68 4.06
CA TYR A 68 10.57 0.15 3.50
C TYR A 68 9.97 1.23 2.62
N TRP A 69 10.13 2.48 3.05
CA TRP A 69 9.80 3.66 2.24
C TRP A 69 11.06 4.19 1.59
N TYR A 70 11.09 4.16 0.26
CA TYR A 70 12.17 4.69 -0.56
C TYR A 70 11.76 6.05 -1.12
N PHE A 71 12.62 7.06 -0.91
CA PHE A 71 12.50 8.39 -1.49
C PHE A 71 13.71 8.64 -2.38
N TYR A 72 13.44 8.88 -3.66
CA TYR A 72 14.47 9.12 -4.68
C TYR A 72 14.53 10.61 -5.05
N LEU A 73 15.67 11.05 -5.58
CA LEU A 73 15.90 12.47 -5.93
C LEU A 73 15.04 12.95 -7.11
N ASP A 74 14.56 12.05 -7.93
CA ASP A 74 13.66 12.32 -9.05
C ASP A 74 12.18 12.47 -8.61
N GLY A 75 11.91 12.40 -7.30
CA GLY A 75 10.57 12.50 -6.74
C GLY A 75 9.79 11.18 -6.72
N LYS A 76 10.38 10.07 -7.19
CA LYS A 76 9.77 8.73 -7.04
C LYS A 76 9.67 8.39 -5.55
N ILE A 77 8.53 7.82 -5.17
CA ILE A 77 8.29 7.27 -3.83
C ILE A 77 7.83 5.82 -4.02
N GLU A 78 8.46 4.89 -3.33
CA GLU A 78 8.17 3.46 -3.41
C GLU A 78 8.00 2.89 -2.00
N LEU A 79 7.01 2.02 -1.83
CA LEU A 79 6.79 1.23 -0.61
C LEU A 79 7.01 -0.24 -0.95
N GLU A 80 7.91 -0.89 -0.22
CA GLU A 80 8.11 -2.33 -0.25
C GLU A 80 7.72 -2.92 1.12
N CYS A 81 6.87 -3.94 1.09
CA CYS A 81 6.48 -4.70 2.28
C CYS A 81 7.05 -6.12 2.16
N LYS A 82 7.85 -6.55 3.13
CA LYS A 82 8.40 -7.90 3.20
C LYS A 82 7.71 -8.65 4.33
N ALA A 83 7.03 -9.74 4.00
CA ALA A 83 6.45 -10.66 4.98
C ALA A 83 7.38 -11.85 5.17
N THR A 84 7.77 -12.11 6.41
CA THR A 84 8.59 -13.26 6.83
C THR A 84 8.11 -13.77 8.19
N GLY A 85 8.94 -14.54 8.89
CA GLY A 85 8.59 -15.22 10.13
C GLY A 85 8.15 -16.66 9.88
N ILE A 86 7.25 -17.15 10.73
CA ILE A 86 6.75 -18.52 10.69
C ILE A 86 5.32 -18.49 10.15
N VAL A 87 5.00 -19.33 9.16
CA VAL A 87 3.64 -19.45 8.65
C VAL A 87 2.68 -19.93 9.74
N PHE A 88 1.44 -19.43 9.72
CA PHE A 88 0.40 -19.95 10.61
C PHE A 88 0.12 -21.41 10.25
N SER A 89 -0.03 -22.26 11.26
CA SER A 89 -0.16 -23.69 11.07
C SER A 89 -1.27 -24.28 11.91
N SER A 90 -1.94 -25.29 11.37
CA SER A 90 -2.91 -26.11 12.10
C SER A 90 -2.41 -27.55 12.20
N GLY A 91 -2.86 -28.25 13.24
CA GLY A 91 -2.77 -29.71 13.28
C GLY A 91 -3.59 -30.29 12.13
N ARG A 92 -3.07 -31.35 11.52
CA ARG A 92 -3.74 -32.11 10.47
C ARG A 92 -3.78 -33.57 10.92
N PRO A 93 -4.95 -34.20 11.08
CA PRO A 93 -5.01 -35.63 11.37
C PRO A 93 -4.42 -36.44 10.20
N GLU A 94 -4.08 -37.70 10.43
CA GLU A 94 -3.68 -38.59 9.34
C GLU A 94 -4.85 -38.78 8.35
N GLY A 95 -4.54 -38.86 7.05
CA GLY A 95 -5.52 -39.01 5.97
C GLY A 95 -5.33 -38.05 4.78
N GLU A 96 -6.15 -38.25 3.75
CA GLU A 96 -6.22 -37.37 2.57
C GLU A 96 -7.07 -36.13 2.87
N TYR A 97 -6.54 -34.95 2.54
CA TYR A 97 -7.23 -33.66 2.67
C TYR A 97 -6.71 -32.71 1.59
N ASP A 98 -7.57 -31.80 1.13
CA ASP A 98 -7.31 -30.81 0.07
C ASP A 98 -6.40 -29.63 0.47
N LEU A 99 -5.92 -29.58 1.72
CA LEU A 99 -5.04 -28.51 2.19
C LEU A 99 -3.58 -28.90 2.00
N ASP A 100 -2.70 -27.97 1.62
CA ASP A 100 -1.27 -28.28 1.54
C ASP A 100 -0.66 -28.50 2.94
N GLY A 101 0.10 -29.58 3.08
CA GLY A 101 0.85 -29.91 4.28
C GLY A 101 2.28 -29.38 4.22
N ALA A 102 2.75 -28.67 5.24
CA ALA A 102 4.15 -28.28 5.33
C ALA A 102 5.05 -29.40 5.87
N SER A 103 4.46 -30.32 6.64
CA SER A 103 5.10 -31.51 7.21
C SER A 103 4.04 -32.54 7.62
N PRO A 104 4.41 -33.81 7.88
CA PRO A 104 3.48 -34.80 8.46
C PRO A 104 2.77 -34.24 9.70
N GLY A 105 1.45 -34.43 9.78
CA GLY A 105 0.62 -33.93 10.87
C GLY A 105 0.38 -32.42 10.91
N ARG A 106 0.88 -31.64 9.94
CA ARG A 106 0.80 -30.17 9.94
C ARG A 106 0.32 -29.59 8.61
N ALA A 107 -0.71 -28.75 8.67
CA ALA A 107 -1.21 -28.00 7.53
C ALA A 107 -0.85 -26.51 7.63
N VAL A 108 -0.75 -25.86 6.47
CA VAL A 108 -0.62 -24.41 6.35
C VAL A 108 -1.87 -23.89 5.62
N PRO A 109 -2.87 -23.39 6.37
CA PRO A 109 -4.05 -22.82 5.74
C PRO A 109 -3.68 -21.64 4.83
N PRO A 110 -4.29 -21.51 3.64
CA PRO A 110 -4.05 -20.38 2.76
C PRO A 110 -4.46 -19.08 3.47
N ALA A 111 -3.56 -18.10 3.47
CA ALA A 111 -3.76 -16.81 4.09
C ALA A 111 -3.33 -15.68 3.14
N LEU A 112 -4.02 -14.54 3.21
CA LEU A 112 -3.73 -13.37 2.40
C LEU A 112 -3.28 -12.22 3.30
N VAL A 113 -2.17 -11.57 2.95
CA VAL A 113 -1.69 -10.37 3.63
C VAL A 113 -2.05 -9.15 2.78
N LEU A 114 -2.83 -8.23 3.36
CA LEU A 114 -3.39 -7.08 2.65
C LEU A 114 -2.96 -5.80 3.35
N TYR A 115 -2.24 -4.95 2.64
CA TYR A 115 -1.79 -3.65 3.14
C TYR A 115 -2.65 -2.52 2.57
N SER A 116 -2.91 -1.49 3.36
CA SER A 116 -3.45 -0.21 2.90
C SER A 116 -2.44 0.89 3.14
N ALA A 117 -2.11 1.64 2.08
CA ALA A 117 -1.30 2.84 2.18
C ALA A 117 -2.15 4.05 1.75
N GLY A 118 -2.28 5.04 2.64
CA GLY A 118 -2.95 6.30 2.35
C GLY A 118 -1.95 7.35 1.87
N ARG A 119 -2.31 8.12 0.85
CA ARG A 119 -1.54 9.28 0.41
C ARG A 119 -2.49 10.37 -0.10
N GLU A 120 -2.23 11.61 0.32
CA GLU A 120 -2.88 12.78 -0.26
C GLU A 120 -2.25 13.10 -1.63
N VAL A 121 -3.08 13.09 -2.69
CA VAL A 121 -2.63 13.32 -4.07
C VAL A 121 -3.64 14.11 -4.90
N PRO A 122 -3.19 14.80 -5.98
CA PRO A 122 -4.08 15.38 -6.98
C PRO A 122 -4.94 14.33 -7.71
N ARG A 123 -6.21 14.67 -8.00
CA ARG A 123 -7.29 13.76 -8.42
C ARG A 123 -7.32 13.43 -9.93
N ARG A 124 -6.44 12.56 -10.45
CA ARG A 124 -6.48 12.14 -11.86
C ARG A 124 -6.14 10.65 -12.06
N ARG A 125 -6.93 9.94 -12.90
CA ARG A 125 -6.60 8.60 -13.41
C ARG A 125 -6.17 8.69 -14.87
N ALA A 126 -5.15 7.93 -15.26
CA ALA A 126 -4.70 7.83 -16.65
C ALA A 126 -4.96 6.43 -17.23
N ARG A 127 -5.36 6.37 -18.50
CA ARG A 127 -5.47 5.13 -19.30
C ARG A 127 -4.85 5.37 -20.67
N GLY A 128 -4.09 4.40 -21.18
CA GLY A 128 -3.66 4.37 -22.57
C GLY A 128 -4.70 3.70 -23.46
N THR A 129 -4.97 4.26 -24.62
CA THR A 129 -5.85 3.68 -25.65
C THR A 129 -5.13 3.71 -26.99
N ALA A 130 -5.09 2.57 -27.69
CA ALA A 130 -4.59 2.54 -29.07
C ALA A 130 -5.49 3.42 -29.96
N SER A 131 -4.88 4.18 -30.87
CA SER A 131 -5.61 4.92 -31.89
C SER A 131 -5.87 3.99 -33.07
N ALA A 132 -7.02 4.16 -33.72
CA ALA A 132 -7.32 3.43 -34.95
C ALA A 132 -6.29 3.74 -36.04
N ILE A 133 -6.13 2.82 -37.00
CA ILE A 133 -5.38 3.08 -38.23
C ILE A 133 -6.12 4.18 -39.00
N SER A 134 -5.41 5.22 -39.39
CA SER A 134 -5.92 6.37 -40.15
C SER A 134 -4.82 6.94 -41.05
N PRO A 135 -5.10 7.87 -41.97
CA PRO A 135 -4.05 8.55 -42.74
C PRO A 135 -2.97 9.22 -41.88
N GLU A 136 -3.34 9.70 -40.68
CA GLU A 136 -2.44 10.32 -39.69
C GLU A 136 -1.76 9.28 -38.76
N ASN A 137 -2.22 8.02 -38.78
CA ASN A 137 -1.66 6.89 -38.06
C ASN A 137 -1.67 5.62 -38.95
N PRO A 138 -0.96 5.64 -40.09
CA PRO A 138 -1.15 4.66 -41.16
C PRO A 138 -0.71 3.25 -40.77
N VAL A 139 0.15 3.13 -39.76
CA VAL A 139 0.70 1.86 -39.26
C VAL A 139 0.13 1.44 -37.90
N GLY A 140 -0.88 2.17 -37.38
CA GLY A 140 -1.61 1.77 -36.17
C GLY A 140 -0.80 1.79 -34.87
N ASN A 141 0.38 2.38 -34.86
CA ASN A 141 1.28 2.39 -33.71
C ASN A 141 1.03 3.55 -32.72
N ALA A 142 0.17 4.50 -33.07
CA ALA A 142 -0.12 5.64 -32.20
C ALA A 142 -1.01 5.25 -31.01
N PHE A 143 -0.56 5.59 -29.81
CA PHE A 143 -1.34 5.48 -28.56
C PHE A 143 -1.69 6.87 -28.05
N LYS A 144 -2.91 7.03 -27.54
CA LYS A 144 -3.36 8.24 -26.85
C LYS A 144 -3.51 7.96 -25.37
N ARG A 145 -3.18 8.96 -24.55
CA ARG A 145 -3.44 8.94 -23.12
C ARG A 145 -4.77 9.65 -22.86
N VAL A 146 -5.75 8.91 -22.33
CA VAL A 146 -7.01 9.46 -21.84
C VAL A 146 -6.87 9.67 -20.33
N LEU A 147 -7.08 10.91 -19.89
CA LEU A 147 -7.13 11.26 -18.47
C LEU A 147 -8.58 11.36 -18.03
N THR A 148 -9.00 10.48 -17.12
CA THR A 148 -10.33 10.53 -16.51
C THR A 148 -10.21 11.20 -15.15
N ARG A 149 -10.99 12.26 -14.94
CA ARG A 149 -11.15 12.88 -13.61
C ARG A 149 -12.02 11.96 -12.74
N LEU A 150 -11.61 11.73 -11.50
CA LEU A 150 -12.45 11.06 -10.51
C LEU A 150 -13.28 12.12 -9.80
N GLU A 151 -14.59 12.17 -10.05
CA GLU A 151 -15.47 13.26 -9.60
C GLU A 151 -16.21 12.94 -8.30
N ARG A 152 -16.48 11.66 -8.02
CA ARG A 152 -17.23 11.21 -6.84
C ARG A 152 -16.67 9.91 -6.30
N GLU A 153 -16.85 9.72 -5.00
CA GLU A 153 -16.44 8.52 -4.27
C GLU A 153 -17.34 7.31 -4.61
N SER A 154 -18.45 7.54 -5.32
CA SER A 154 -19.50 6.58 -5.65
C SER A 154 -19.13 5.54 -6.72
N ASP A 155 -17.98 5.63 -7.39
CA ASP A 155 -17.50 4.61 -8.35
C ASP A 155 -17.10 3.28 -7.67
N ASN A 156 -17.39 3.17 -6.39
CA ASN A 156 -16.96 2.13 -5.48
C ASN A 156 -17.95 0.96 -5.36
N LYS A 157 -18.09 0.11 -6.39
CA LYS A 157 -18.94 -1.10 -6.30
C LYS A 157 -18.49 -2.09 -5.21
N LEU A 158 -19.42 -2.66 -4.45
CA LEU A 158 -19.16 -3.62 -3.36
C LEU A 158 -19.23 -5.08 -3.84
N GLY A 159 -18.38 -5.95 -3.28
CA GLY A 159 -18.38 -7.40 -3.54
C GLY A 159 -19.35 -8.20 -2.64
N ARG A 160 -19.45 -9.51 -2.88
CA ARG A 160 -20.37 -10.45 -2.22
C ARG A 160 -20.16 -10.52 -0.69
N ALA A 161 -21.25 -10.53 0.07
CA ALA A 161 -21.23 -10.45 1.53
C ALA A 161 -20.75 -11.74 2.22
N CYS A 162 -19.66 -11.64 2.99
CA CYS A 162 -19.31 -12.54 4.08
C CYS A 162 -18.77 -11.71 5.25
N SER A 163 -18.73 -12.26 6.46
CA SER A 163 -18.36 -11.49 7.67
C SER A 163 -16.98 -10.82 7.55
N ILE A 164 -15.99 -11.52 6.98
CA ILE A 164 -14.67 -10.95 6.74
C ILE A 164 -14.74 -9.83 5.70
N ASN A 165 -15.45 -10.03 4.59
CA ASN A 165 -15.58 -9.00 3.56
C ASN A 165 -16.22 -7.73 4.14
N MET A 166 -17.26 -7.85 4.97
CA MET A 166 -17.86 -6.70 5.65
C MET A 166 -16.89 -5.92 6.52
N ARG A 167 -15.90 -6.58 7.14
CA ARG A 167 -14.93 -5.96 8.05
C ARG A 167 -13.71 -5.37 7.35
N VAL A 168 -13.30 -5.92 6.22
CA VAL A 168 -12.13 -5.47 5.44
C VAL A 168 -12.49 -5.04 4.01
N GLN A 169 -13.67 -4.45 3.81
CA GLN A 169 -14.16 -4.05 2.47
C GLN A 169 -13.16 -3.21 1.66
N TYR A 170 -12.26 -2.46 2.33
CA TYR A 170 -11.20 -1.71 1.64
C TYR A 170 -10.32 -2.59 0.74
N THR A 171 -10.22 -3.90 0.99
CA THR A 171 -9.41 -4.83 0.20
C THR A 171 -10.11 -5.34 -1.06
N THR A 172 -11.40 -5.05 -1.22
CA THR A 172 -12.17 -5.46 -2.41
C THR A 172 -11.80 -4.66 -3.67
N LYS A 173 -11.02 -3.58 -3.50
CA LYS A 173 -10.52 -2.75 -4.60
C LYS A 173 -9.06 -2.44 -4.42
N HIS A 174 -8.38 -2.27 -5.54
CA HIS A 174 -6.99 -1.83 -5.57
C HIS A 174 -6.82 -0.33 -5.27
N LEU A 175 -7.88 0.48 -5.38
CA LEU A 175 -7.82 1.93 -5.16
C LEU A 175 -9.13 2.44 -4.55
N TRP A 176 -8.99 3.28 -3.53
CA TRP A 176 -10.05 4.11 -2.96
C TRP A 176 -9.60 5.57 -3.03
N VAL A 177 -10.54 6.48 -3.29
CA VAL A 177 -10.30 7.92 -3.26
C VAL A 177 -11.40 8.53 -2.42
N THR A 178 -11.01 9.25 -1.38
CA THR A 178 -11.92 10.00 -0.50
C THR A 178 -11.50 11.46 -0.42
N GLN A 179 -12.41 12.33 0.00
CA GLN A 179 -12.04 13.66 0.45
C GLN A 179 -11.21 13.56 1.72
N TYR A 180 -10.25 14.47 1.88
CA TYR A 180 -9.47 14.54 3.09
C TYR A 180 -10.35 14.96 4.27
N ALA A 181 -10.30 14.17 5.34
CA ALA A 181 -10.77 14.51 6.67
C ALA A 181 -9.73 14.02 7.69
N ARG A 182 -9.45 14.84 8.71
CA ARG A 182 -8.32 14.63 9.63
C ARG A 182 -8.48 13.35 10.47
N ASP A 183 -9.72 12.96 10.76
CA ASP A 183 -10.13 11.84 11.57
C ASP A 183 -10.34 10.54 10.77
N GLU A 184 -10.39 10.62 9.44
CA GLU A 184 -10.63 9.48 8.53
C GLU A 184 -9.33 8.76 8.09
N ILE A 185 -8.50 8.37 9.05
CA ILE A 185 -7.16 7.81 8.77
C ILE A 185 -7.11 6.27 8.78
N TRP A 186 -8.17 5.61 9.23
CA TRP A 186 -8.22 4.15 9.43
C TRP A 186 -9.05 3.46 8.35
N ALA A 187 -8.41 2.66 7.49
CA ALA A 187 -9.04 1.99 6.36
C ALA A 187 -10.19 1.04 6.75
N ALA A 188 -10.08 0.40 7.91
CA ALA A 188 -11.08 -0.51 8.48
C ALA A 188 -11.82 0.09 9.71
N GLY A 189 -11.74 1.41 9.89
CA GLY A 189 -12.30 2.11 11.05
C GLY A 189 -11.41 2.07 12.30
N TYR A 190 -11.75 2.90 13.29
CA TYR A 190 -10.94 3.12 14.50
C TYR A 190 -10.89 1.89 15.43
N THR A 191 -12.01 1.17 15.56
CA THR A 191 -12.14 0.00 16.45
C THR A 191 -12.44 -1.27 15.65
N PRO A 192 -11.46 -1.89 14.98
CA PRO A 192 -11.70 -3.04 14.09
C PRO A 192 -11.91 -4.37 14.83
N ASN A 193 -11.49 -4.45 16.10
CA ASN A 193 -11.57 -5.67 16.90
C ASN A 193 -13.04 -6.03 17.17
N ARG A 194 -13.47 -7.22 16.69
CA ARG A 194 -14.86 -7.73 16.77
C ARG A 194 -15.93 -6.81 16.18
N HIS A 195 -15.56 -5.80 15.38
CA HIS A 195 -16.52 -4.91 14.74
C HIS A 195 -17.39 -5.65 13.72
N PRO A 196 -18.71 -5.38 13.62
CA PRO A 196 -19.60 -6.05 12.66
C PRO A 196 -19.29 -5.75 11.19
N GLY A 197 -18.64 -4.61 10.92
CA GLY A 197 -18.10 -4.21 9.61
C GLY A 197 -18.67 -2.90 9.07
N GLN A 198 -18.42 -2.61 7.79
CA GLN A 198 -18.92 -1.46 7.02
C GLN A 198 -18.49 -0.08 7.53
N VAL A 199 -17.38 -0.02 8.26
CA VAL A 199 -16.74 1.21 8.74
C VAL A 199 -15.40 1.42 8.05
N GLY A 200 -14.86 2.63 8.12
CA GLY A 200 -13.61 2.99 7.46
C GLY A 200 -13.85 3.51 6.05
N LEU A 201 -12.98 3.12 5.10
CA LEU A 201 -13.08 3.58 3.71
C LEU A 201 -14.46 3.41 3.05
N PRO A 202 -15.22 2.33 3.30
CA PRO A 202 -16.57 2.19 2.76
C PRO A 202 -17.58 3.20 3.32
N SER A 203 -17.43 3.65 4.57
CA SER A 203 -18.29 4.68 5.15
C SER A 203 -17.85 6.08 4.72
N TYR A 204 -16.53 6.33 4.69
CA TYR A 204 -15.96 7.60 4.24
C TYR A 204 -16.41 7.89 2.79
N ALA A 205 -16.27 6.89 1.92
CA ALA A 205 -16.66 6.98 0.51
C ALA A 205 -18.19 7.09 0.25
N LYS A 206 -19.02 6.85 1.28
CA LYS A 206 -20.50 6.88 1.19
C LYS A 206 -21.09 8.23 1.59
N GLU A 207 -20.34 9.12 2.24
CA GLU A 207 -20.75 10.50 2.51
C GLU A 207 -20.79 11.31 1.19
N THR A 208 -21.75 10.93 0.36
CA THR A 208 -21.95 11.23 -1.06
C THR A 208 -22.34 12.68 -1.35
N GLY A 209 -22.33 13.55 -0.34
CA GLY A 209 -22.63 14.98 -0.45
C GLY A 209 -21.40 15.89 -0.46
N ARG A 210 -20.20 15.39 -0.11
CA ARG A 210 -19.00 16.23 -0.10
C ARG A 210 -18.39 16.30 -1.50
N SER A 211 -18.41 17.50 -2.09
CA SER A 211 -17.83 17.74 -3.40
C SER A 211 -16.32 17.51 -3.38
N THR A 212 -15.82 16.69 -4.30
CA THR A 212 -14.38 16.62 -4.58
C THR A 212 -13.90 17.77 -5.50
N ALA A 213 -14.70 18.82 -5.69
CA ALA A 213 -14.23 20.09 -6.25
C ALA A 213 -13.52 20.91 -5.16
N ARG A 214 -12.53 21.73 -5.55
CA ARG A 214 -11.87 22.66 -4.63
C ARG A 214 -12.92 23.49 -3.91
N THR A 215 -12.93 23.48 -2.58
CA THR A 215 -13.26 24.70 -1.84
C THR A 215 -12.20 25.72 -2.27
N SER A 216 -12.64 26.78 -2.93
CA SER A 216 -11.82 27.85 -3.50
C SER A 216 -11.01 28.55 -2.43
#